data_AF-A0A843KYM7-F1
#
_entry.id   AF-A0A843KYM7-F1
#
_cell.length_a   1.000
_cell.length_b   1.000
_cell.length_c   1.000
_cell.angle_alpha   90.00
_cell.angle_beta   90.00
_cell.angle_gamma   90.00
#
_symmetry.space_group_name_H-M   'P 1'
#
loop_
_entity.id
_entity.type
_entity.pdbx_description
1 polymer ?
#
loop_
_entity_poly.entity_id
_entity_poly.type
_entity_poly.pdbx_seq_one_letter_code
_entity_poly.pdbx_strand_id
1 'polypeptide(L)' 'GRPKALTEGQVQALITLREAGTSISQICRMFDVSRSTVSKVLADYPELKGEWKGTRQEPGDGQA' A
#
# COMPACT_ATOMS: atom_id res chain seq x y z
N GLY A 1 -22.97 -3.78 2.09
CA GLY A 1 -22.13 -3.53 3.27
C GLY A 1 -20.74 -3.20 2.81
N ARG A 2 -20.30 -1.94 2.96
CA ARG A 2 -18.89 -1.60 2.72
C ARG A 2 -18.13 -2.12 3.95
N PRO A 3 -17.13 -3.00 3.81
CA PRO A 3 -16.27 -3.31 4.94
C PRO A 3 -15.69 -1.97 5.43
N LYS A 4 -15.67 -1.76 6.75
CA LYS A 4 -14.96 -0.64 7.40
C LYS A 4 -13.47 -0.83 7.10
N ALA A 5 -13.08 -0.46 5.88
CA ALA A 5 -11.77 -0.71 5.33
C ALA A 5 -10.84 0.36 5.88
N LEU A 6 -10.15 0.02 6.96
CA LEU A 6 -9.13 0.81 7.64
C LEU A 6 -9.67 2.08 8.32
N THR A 7 -9.23 2.31 9.56
CA THR A 7 -9.41 3.61 10.23
C THR A 7 -8.47 4.64 9.63
N GLU A 8 -8.76 5.94 9.78
CA GLU A 8 -7.85 7.01 9.32
C GLU A 8 -6.42 6.83 9.87
N GLY A 9 -6.27 6.37 11.11
CA GLY A 9 -4.96 6.05 11.69
C GLY A 9 -4.24 4.89 10.99
N GLN A 10 -4.96 3.85 10.57
CA GLN A 10 -4.38 2.75 9.80
C GLN A 10 -4.02 3.16 8.37
N VAL A 11 -4.82 4.05 7.76
CA VAL A 11 -4.52 4.61 6.45
C VAL A 11 -3.24 5.45 6.50
N GLN A 12 -3.10 6.34 7.49
CA GLN A 12 -1.87 7.11 7.69
C GLN A 12 -0.66 6.21 7.93
N ALA A 13 -0.78 5.21 8.81
CA ALA A 13 0.31 4.26 9.07
C ALA A 13 0.72 3.48 7.80
N LEU A 14 -0.25 3.09 6.97
CA LEU A 14 0.00 2.44 5.68
C LEU A 14 0.79 3.34 4.72
N ILE A 15 0.42 4.62 4.65
CA ILE A 15 1.09 5.62 3.81
C ILE A 15 2.52 5.83 4.29
N THR A 16 2.73 6.04 5.60
CA THR A 16 4.07 6.21 6.20
C THR A 16 4.97 5.00 5.92
N LEU A 17 4.44 3.78 6.06
CA LEU A 17 5.19 2.56 5.76
C LEU A 17 5.55 2.48 4.27
N ARG A 18 4.64 2.92 3.40
CA ARG A 18 4.89 2.97 1.97
C ARG A 18 5.99 3.99 1.63
N GLU A 19 5.93 5.19 2.21
CA GLU A 19 6.97 6.23 2.11
C GLU A 19 8.33 5.75 2.62
N ALA A 20 8.35 4.93 3.67
CA ALA A 20 9.55 4.30 4.19
C ALA A 20 10.12 3.18 3.28
N GLY A 21 9.50 2.88 2.13
CA GLY A 21 9.94 1.86 1.18
C GLY A 21 9.38 0.45 1.45
N THR A 22 8.39 0.30 2.34
CA THR A 22 7.77 -1.00 2.60
C THR A 22 6.97 -1.48 1.39
N SER A 23 7.17 -2.74 1.02
CA SER A 23 6.46 -3.36 -0.10
C SER A 23 4.95 -3.52 0.14
N ILE A 24 4.14 -3.37 -0.91
CA ILE A 24 2.68 -3.52 -0.85
C ILE A 24 2.29 -4.89 -0.26
N SER A 25 2.97 -5.96 -0.64
CA SER A 25 2.71 -7.32 -0.12
C SER A 25 2.92 -7.41 1.39
N GLN A 26 3.93 -6.73 1.93
CA GLN A 26 4.23 -6.69 3.36
C GLN A 26 3.20 -5.85 4.11
N ILE A 27 2.81 -4.70 3.55
CA ILE A 27 1.71 -3.86 4.06
C ILE A 27 0.39 -4.66 4.11
N CYS A 28 0.06 -5.42 3.06
CA CYS A 28 -1.15 -6.24 3.03
C CYS A 28 -1.21 -7.22 4.21
N ARG A 29 -0.08 -7.87 4.54
CA ARG A 29 0.02 -8.79 5.68
C ARG A 29 -0.05 -8.07 7.02
N MET A 30 0.60 -6.91 7.15
CA MET A 30 0.63 -6.14 8.40
C MET A 30 -0.75 -5.62 8.82
N PHE A 31 -1.55 -5.20 7.86
CA PHE A 31 -2.87 -4.64 8.11
C PHE A 31 -4.02 -5.65 7.91
N ASP A 32 -3.70 -6.90 7.55
CA ASP A 32 -4.67 -7.95 7.19
C ASP A 32 -5.68 -7.47 6.13
N VAL A 33 -5.17 -6.79 5.09
CA VAL A 33 -5.98 -6.22 4.02
C VAL A 33 -5.54 -6.72 2.65
N SER A 34 -6.50 -6.77 1.72
CA SER A 34 -6.23 -7.15 0.34
C SER A 34 -5.47 -6.04 -0.42
N ARG A 35 -4.69 -6.46 -1.44
CA ARG A 35 -4.02 -5.54 -2.38
C ARG A 35 -4.97 -4.50 -2.99
N SER A 36 -6.21 -4.90 -3.28
CA SER A 36 -7.24 -4.01 -3.82
C SER A 36 -7.64 -2.91 -2.82
N THR A 37 -7.62 -3.19 -1.52
CA THR A 37 -7.88 -2.19 -0.46
C THR A 37 -6.73 -1.19 -0.41
N VAL A 38 -5.48 -1.68 -0.36
CA VAL A 38 -4.28 -0.84 -0.39
C VAL A 38 -4.26 0.06 -1.64
N SER A 39 -4.58 -0.50 -2.81
CA SER A 39 -4.61 0.28 -4.05
C SER A 39 -5.71 1.34 -4.08
N LYS A 40 -6.87 1.10 -3.45
CA LYS A 40 -7.94 2.10 -3.34
C LYS A 40 -7.54 3.23 -2.39
N VAL A 41 -6.94 2.88 -1.25
CA VAL A 41 -6.40 3.86 -0.30
C VAL A 41 -5.38 4.74 -1.02
N LEU A 42 -4.35 4.16 -1.63
CA LEU A 42 -3.32 4.93 -2.35
C LEU A 42 -3.86 5.75 -3.53
N ALA A 43 -4.99 5.35 -4.13
CA ALA A 43 -5.62 6.11 -5.20
C ALA A 43 -6.33 7.37 -4.68
N ASP A 44 -6.76 7.37 -3.42
CA ASP A 44 -7.44 8.47 -2.72
C ASP A 44 -6.47 9.58 -2.25
N TYR A 45 -5.16 9.28 -2.21
CA TYR A 45 -4.08 10.23 -1.87
C TYR A 45 -3.24 10.57 -3.11
N PRO A 46 -3.77 11.41 -4.03
CA PRO A 46 -3.07 11.79 -5.25
C PRO A 46 -1.85 12.69 -5.00
N GLU A 47 -1.75 13.34 -3.85
CA GLU A 47 -0.54 14.08 -3.46
C GLU A 47 0.72 13.19 -3.41
N LEU A 48 0.53 11.89 -3.14
CA LEU A 48 1.59 10.91 -3.13
C LEU A 48 1.92 10.42 -4.56
N LYS A 49 0.99 10.52 -5.53
CA LYS A 49 1.05 9.85 -6.84
C LYS A 49 2.23 10.23 -7.75
N GLY A 50 2.99 11.27 -7.42
CA GLY A 50 4.17 11.68 -8.19
C GLY A 50 5.27 10.60 -8.28
N GLU A 51 5.44 9.78 -7.23
CA GLU A 51 6.54 8.80 -7.17
C GLU A 51 6.14 7.33 -7.35
N TRP A 52 4.85 6.99 -7.23
CA TRP A 52 4.45 5.57 -7.14
C TRP A 52 3.98 4.94 -8.45
N LYS A 53 3.68 5.74 -9.48
CA LYS A 53 3.18 5.27 -10.77
C LYS A 53 4.32 5.20 -11.81
N GLY A 54 5.42 4.49 -11.52
CA GLY A 54 6.48 4.45 -12.53
C GLY A 54 7.77 3.71 -12.28
N THR A 55 7.96 3.01 -11.16
CA THR A 55 9.12 2.11 -11.07
C THR A 55 8.67 0.78 -10.49
N ARG A 56 8.52 -0.19 -11.38
CA ARG A 56 8.67 -1.60 -11.05
C ARG A 56 10.05 -1.74 -10.42
N GLN A 57 10.13 -1.66 -9.10
CA GLN A 57 11.19 -2.29 -8.33
C GLN A 57 10.48 -3.35 -7.48
N GLU A 58 10.27 -4.50 -8.11
CA GLU A 58 10.09 -5.73 -7.38
C GLU A 58 11.44 -5.96 -6.68
N PRO A 59 11.52 -6.04 -5.34
CA PRO A 59 12.73 -6.54 -4.72
C PRO A 59 12.84 -8.00 -5.16
N GLY A 60 13.95 -8.35 -5.79
CA GLY A 60 14.18 -9.66 -6.35
C GLY A 60 13.85 -10.76 -5.35
N ASP A 61 12.84 -11.55 -5.67
CA ASP A 61 12.71 -12.91 -5.15
C ASP A 61 12.62 -13.78 -6.40
N GLY A 62 13.80 -14.21 -6.86
CA GLY A 62 13.90 -15.20 -7.90
C GLY A 62 13.37 -16.53 -7.38
N GLN A 63 12.48 -17.17 -8.13
CA GLN A 63 12.32 -18.61 -8.01
C GLN A 63 11.91 -19.25 -9.34
N ALA A 64 12.90 -20.01 -9.85
CA ALA A 64 12.90 -21.11 -10.83
C ALA A 64 12.45 -20.84 -12.27
#